data_AF-A0A135STD4-F1
#
_entry.id   AF-A0A135STD4-F1
#
_cell.length_a   1.000
_cell.length_b   1.000
_cell.length_c   1.000
_cell.angle_alpha   90.00
_cell.angle_beta   90.00
_cell.angle_gamma   90.00
#
_symmetry.space_group_name_H-M   'P 1'
#
loop_
_entity.id
_entity.type
_entity.pdbx_description
1 polymer ?
#
loop_
_entity_poly.entity_id
_entity_poly.type
_entity_poly.pdbx_seq_one_letter_code
_entity_poly.pdbx_strand_id
1 'polypeptide(L)'
;MLAQVSPEKQDHDEEAARFRQNMRIALNDSRIFLEPRQVNVQALALLAVHGEDYASPNLSWMLVGHACRQAEALGLHLLGPRDIESYQRNLSMFWLLFVLDKSCALAFGRSPFLPMKLYQDVPLPDFSYLLKFQPHLDPDFSSAPPAARPSEFGAHFFIRGIELARIMGLVVDTLAPGSPPPLRETIKLQLEEWANQTKKILDKIMDADRHFLEPSQLKEMSLGLNSLRFQYLHVVIVLLKGDKSSSNQRLECAREALFILPSIVSNWSSVYNGVVWHLLYYPFIPFFVLFENLVNSSTFQPSAAIDHDLGLLATTVSYFSSMRDQMQLLAVLCSRLENVAFVFLELARRHIRHRHATINKTLDSSWPPLQSRAEMNVEEVAVGDSLHSLSQGTLDDFTLGNGLDIGNFLNWLPADIFTSGPSLGLESRQNLGSASSGPEVSSTADLRGRKRPFDATFDWFSWDTYYTDMHSH
;
A
#
# COMPACT_ATOMS: atom_id res chain seq x y z
N MET A 1 5.95 17.24 12.30
CA MET A 1 4.92 17.68 13.27
C MET A 1 5.14 17.14 14.69
N LEU A 2 5.55 15.88 14.92
CA LEU A 2 5.92 15.41 16.27
C LEU A 2 7.39 15.68 16.66
N ALA A 3 8.27 15.98 15.70
CA ALA A 3 9.59 16.57 15.97
C ALA A 3 9.53 18.09 16.24
N GLN A 4 8.39 18.74 16.00
CA GLN A 4 8.29 20.20 15.95
C GLN A 4 7.87 20.85 17.27
N VAL A 5 8.13 20.15 18.37
CA VAL A 5 7.99 20.72 19.70
C VAL A 5 9.42 20.72 20.27
N SER A 6 9.83 21.91 20.72
CA SER A 6 11.05 22.33 21.43
C SER A 6 12.46 22.15 20.81
N PRO A 7 13.34 23.17 20.86
CA PRO A 7 14.63 23.21 20.16
C PRO A 7 15.79 22.45 20.84
N GLU A 8 15.52 21.58 21.81
CA GLU A 8 16.56 20.84 22.53
C GLU A 8 16.38 19.33 22.36
N LYS A 9 17.43 18.64 21.88
CA LYS A 9 17.44 17.20 21.59
C LYS A 9 17.01 16.29 22.76
N GLN A 10 17.16 16.78 23.98
CA GLN A 10 16.76 16.10 25.22
C GLN A 10 15.25 16.30 25.52
N ASP A 11 14.67 17.36 24.97
CA ASP A 11 13.27 17.77 25.11
C ASP A 11 12.36 17.02 24.11
N HIS A 12 12.85 16.63 22.92
CA HIS A 12 12.03 15.86 21.96
C HIS A 12 11.57 14.49 22.51
N ASP A 13 12.40 13.78 23.26
CA ASP A 13 12.03 12.50 23.88
C ASP A 13 11.01 12.71 25.02
N GLU A 14 11.17 13.79 25.79
CA GLU A 14 10.26 14.19 26.86
C GLU A 14 8.92 14.68 26.31
N GLU A 15 8.92 15.43 25.21
CA GLU A 15 7.71 15.93 24.56
C GLU A 15 6.98 14.87 23.77
N ALA A 16 7.69 13.95 23.12
CA ALA A 16 7.08 12.75 22.59
C ALA A 16 6.42 11.94 23.72
N ALA A 17 7.07 11.83 24.88
CA ALA A 17 6.49 11.15 26.05
C ALA A 17 5.27 11.90 26.62
N ARG A 18 5.31 13.24 26.71
CA ARG A 18 4.18 14.07 27.14
C ARG A 18 3.02 14.01 26.15
N PHE A 19 3.30 14.04 24.84
CA PHE A 19 2.29 13.84 23.81
C PHE A 19 1.62 12.48 23.97
N ARG A 20 2.40 11.40 24.10
CA ARG A 20 1.88 10.05 24.36
C ARG A 20 0.96 10.01 25.58
N GLN A 21 1.39 10.61 26.69
CA GLN A 21 0.59 10.67 27.91
C GLN A 21 -0.70 11.48 27.72
N ASN A 22 -0.61 12.65 27.09
CA ASN A 22 -1.77 13.50 26.81
C ASN A 22 -2.77 12.80 25.88
N MET A 23 -2.28 12.09 24.87
CA MET A 23 -3.10 11.30 23.95
C MET A 23 -3.81 10.16 24.70
N ARG A 24 -3.12 9.45 25.59
CA ARG A 24 -3.74 8.40 26.41
C ARG A 24 -4.85 8.97 27.29
N ILE A 25 -4.63 10.13 27.90
CA ILE A 25 -5.65 10.81 28.71
C ILE A 25 -6.84 11.23 27.84
N ALA A 26 -6.57 11.81 26.67
CA ALA A 26 -7.60 12.30 25.76
C ALA A 26 -8.45 11.14 25.20
N LEU A 27 -7.85 9.99 24.88
CA LEU A 27 -8.56 8.78 24.44
C LEU A 27 -9.45 8.17 25.53
N ASN A 28 -9.10 8.36 26.81
CA ASN A 28 -9.94 7.95 27.94
C ASN A 28 -11.12 8.91 28.17
N ASP A 29 -11.10 10.10 27.57
CA ASP A 29 -12.19 11.07 27.64
C ASP A 29 -13.07 10.98 26.39
N SER A 30 -14.26 10.40 26.55
CA SER A 30 -15.24 10.24 25.46
C SER A 30 -15.56 11.53 24.70
N ARG A 31 -15.37 12.72 25.31
CA ARG A 31 -15.60 14.02 24.65
C ARG A 31 -14.74 14.23 23.42
N ILE A 32 -13.57 13.59 23.31
CA ILE A 32 -12.74 13.68 22.10
C ILE A 32 -13.49 13.18 20.86
N PHE A 33 -14.38 12.20 21.01
CA PHE A 33 -15.18 11.62 19.94
C PHE A 33 -16.55 12.30 19.77
N LEU A 34 -17.11 12.82 20.86
CA LEU A 34 -18.51 13.30 20.91
C LEU A 34 -18.67 14.80 20.67
N GLU A 35 -17.66 15.61 20.98
CA GLU A 35 -17.73 17.07 20.87
C GLU A 35 -16.86 17.57 19.70
N PRO A 36 -17.44 18.05 18.59
CA PRO A 36 -16.66 18.62 17.50
C PRO A 36 -15.86 19.84 17.97
N ARG A 37 -14.52 19.75 17.91
CA ARG A 37 -13.59 20.83 18.23
C ARG A 37 -12.37 20.74 17.32
N GLN A 38 -11.82 21.88 16.89
CA GLN A 38 -10.63 21.89 16.02
C GLN A 38 -9.46 21.11 16.63
N VAL A 39 -9.25 21.24 17.95
CA VAL A 39 -8.21 20.49 18.68
C VAL A 39 -8.45 18.98 18.63
N ASN A 40 -9.72 18.53 18.71
CA ASN A 40 -10.05 17.11 18.61
C ASN A 40 -9.77 16.61 17.19
N VAL A 41 -10.12 17.37 16.15
CA VAL A 41 -9.79 17.04 14.77
C VAL A 41 -8.26 16.92 14.60
N GLN A 42 -7.47 17.82 15.20
CA GLN A 42 -6.00 17.80 15.12
C GLN A 42 -5.43 16.55 15.81
N ALA A 43 -5.89 16.28 17.03
CA ALA A 43 -5.45 15.13 17.81
C ALA A 43 -5.79 13.81 17.13
N LEU A 44 -7.02 13.66 16.63
CA LEU A 44 -7.47 12.45 15.92
C LEU A 44 -6.71 12.25 14.61
N ALA A 45 -6.47 13.32 13.84
CA ALA A 45 -5.68 13.24 12.60
C ALA A 45 -4.23 12.85 12.87
N LEU A 46 -3.57 13.48 13.85
CA LEU A 46 -2.20 13.14 14.23
C LEU A 46 -2.09 11.70 14.75
N LEU A 47 -3.03 11.26 15.58
CA LEU A 47 -3.05 9.89 16.07
C LEU A 47 -3.28 8.89 14.94
N ALA A 48 -4.13 9.21 13.97
CA ALA A 48 -4.37 8.34 12.84
C ALA A 48 -3.18 8.22 11.87
N VAL A 49 -2.22 9.15 11.89
CA VAL A 49 -1.07 9.17 10.97
C VAL A 49 0.24 8.78 11.67
N HIS A 50 0.33 8.98 12.98
CA HIS A 50 1.57 8.76 13.74
C HIS A 50 1.37 7.94 15.02
N GLY A 51 0.13 7.57 15.35
CA GLY A 51 -0.21 6.85 16.57
C GLY A 51 -0.11 5.34 16.45
N GLU A 52 0.82 4.79 15.67
CA GLU A 52 0.88 3.35 15.38
C GLU A 52 1.24 2.50 16.63
N ASP A 53 1.88 3.10 17.64
CA ASP A 53 2.02 2.49 18.98
C ASP A 53 0.66 2.21 19.66
N TYR A 54 -0.40 2.87 19.20
CA TYR A 54 -1.75 2.85 19.79
C TYR A 54 -2.84 2.40 18.81
N ALA A 55 -2.59 2.48 17.49
CA ALA A 55 -3.62 2.35 16.47
C ALA A 55 -3.25 1.35 15.39
N SER A 56 -3.94 0.22 15.41
CA SER A 56 -4.02 -0.71 14.29
C SER A 56 -4.56 -0.02 13.03
N PRO A 57 -4.35 -0.58 11.83
CA PRO A 57 -4.96 -0.07 10.59
C PRO A 57 -6.44 0.27 10.72
N ASN A 58 -7.20 -0.60 11.41
CA ASN A 58 -8.62 -0.40 11.63
C ASN A 58 -8.89 0.77 12.60
N LEU A 59 -8.14 0.89 13.69
CA LEU A 59 -8.30 2.02 14.61
C LEU A 59 -7.97 3.34 13.91
N SER A 60 -6.89 3.38 13.14
CA SER A 60 -6.49 4.56 12.37
C SER A 60 -7.55 4.97 11.35
N TRP A 61 -8.13 4.01 10.63
CA TRP A 61 -9.26 4.27 9.75
C TRP A 61 -10.47 4.85 10.49
N MET A 62 -10.80 4.33 11.67
CA MET A 62 -11.86 4.87 12.53
C MET A 62 -11.56 6.30 13.02
N LEU A 63 -10.31 6.58 13.42
CA LEU A 63 -9.86 7.89 13.88
C LEU A 63 -9.94 8.93 12.76
N VAL A 64 -9.51 8.60 11.54
CA VAL A 64 -9.71 9.45 10.35
C VAL A 64 -11.19 9.73 10.13
N GLY A 65 -12.04 8.70 10.24
CA GLY A 65 -13.50 8.86 10.11
C GLY A 65 -14.09 9.83 11.13
N HIS A 66 -13.69 9.72 12.40
CA HIS A 66 -14.11 10.68 13.43
C HIS A 66 -13.62 12.10 13.14
N ALA A 67 -12.36 12.27 12.74
CA ALA A 67 -11.81 13.56 12.38
C ALA A 67 -12.55 14.20 11.20
N CYS A 68 -12.85 13.42 10.15
CA CYS A 68 -13.62 13.88 8.99
C CYS A 68 -15.02 14.35 9.40
N ARG A 69 -15.76 13.54 10.18
CA ARG A 69 -17.10 13.90 10.64
C ARG A 69 -17.12 15.15 11.50
N GLN A 70 -16.12 15.32 12.37
CA GLN A 70 -16.01 16.53 13.18
C GLN A 70 -15.64 17.76 12.33
N ALA A 71 -14.76 17.61 11.33
CA ALA A 71 -14.42 18.68 10.40
C ALA A 71 -15.64 19.15 9.59
N GLU A 72 -16.51 18.22 9.17
CA GLU A 72 -17.78 18.55 8.54
C GLU A 72 -18.73 19.27 9.49
N ALA A 73 -18.90 18.78 10.72
CA ALA A 73 -19.77 19.39 11.72
C ALA A 73 -19.34 20.81 12.10
N LEU A 74 -18.03 21.09 12.09
CA LEU A 74 -17.45 22.42 12.30
C LEU A 74 -17.51 23.31 11.05
N GLY A 75 -17.86 22.76 9.88
CA GLY A 75 -17.87 23.49 8.62
C GLY A 75 -16.48 23.95 8.16
N LEU A 76 -15.42 23.17 8.40
CA LEU A 76 -14.04 23.59 8.06
C LEU A 76 -13.81 23.84 6.56
N HIS A 77 -14.64 23.25 5.70
CA HIS A 77 -14.64 23.43 4.24
C HIS A 77 -15.48 24.63 3.77
N LEU A 78 -16.29 25.21 4.66
CA LEU A 78 -17.17 26.32 4.35
C LEU A 78 -16.45 27.65 4.58
N LEU A 79 -16.90 28.67 3.85
CA LEU A 79 -16.54 30.05 4.14
C LEU A 79 -17.06 30.46 5.52
N GLY A 80 -16.14 30.55 6.49
CA GLY A 80 -16.40 30.99 7.87
C GLY A 80 -16.08 32.49 8.08
N PRO A 81 -16.54 33.12 9.19
CA PRO A 81 -16.56 34.58 9.28
C PRO A 81 -15.22 35.25 9.64
N ARG A 82 -15.03 36.44 9.03
CA ARG A 82 -14.19 37.63 9.34
C ARG A 82 -12.66 37.54 9.31
N ASP A 83 -12.03 36.44 9.70
CA ASP A 83 -10.56 36.32 9.68
C ASP A 83 -10.09 35.39 8.55
N ILE A 84 -9.38 35.97 7.58
CA ILE A 84 -8.79 35.25 6.43
C ILE A 84 -7.82 34.17 6.94
N GLU A 85 -7.06 34.46 8.00
CA GLU A 85 -6.03 33.53 8.48
C GLU A 85 -6.65 32.26 9.08
N SER A 86 -7.68 32.42 9.91
CA SER A 86 -8.44 31.29 10.47
C SER A 86 -9.19 30.50 9.42
N TYR A 87 -9.76 31.17 8.41
CA TYR A 87 -10.38 30.48 7.27
C TYR A 87 -9.36 29.61 6.52
N GLN A 88 -8.21 30.17 6.17
CA GLN A 88 -7.16 29.44 5.45
C GLN A 88 -6.60 28.27 6.28
N ARG A 89 -6.47 28.43 7.60
CA ARG A 89 -6.09 27.35 8.53
C ARG A 89 -7.11 26.20 8.49
N ASN A 90 -8.40 26.52 8.58
CA ASN A 90 -9.48 25.53 8.55
C ASN A 90 -9.55 24.81 7.21
N LEU A 91 -9.40 25.54 6.11
CA LEU A 91 -9.41 24.98 4.76
C LEU A 91 -8.21 24.05 4.53
N SER A 92 -7.02 24.45 5.00
CA SER A 92 -5.81 23.61 4.94
C SER A 92 -5.99 22.32 5.74
N MET A 93 -6.62 22.41 6.91
CA MET A 93 -6.92 21.25 7.74
C MET A 93 -7.94 20.31 7.09
N PHE A 94 -9.00 20.84 6.49
CA PHE A 94 -9.96 20.05 5.73
C PHE A 94 -9.29 19.29 4.58
N TRP A 95 -8.43 19.98 3.80
CA TRP A 95 -7.73 19.35 2.68
C TRP A 95 -6.69 18.32 3.12
N LEU A 96 -6.01 18.52 4.26
CA LEU A 96 -5.17 17.49 4.85
C LEU A 96 -5.99 16.23 5.16
N LEU A 97 -7.14 16.36 5.83
CA LEU A 97 -8.03 15.23 6.11
C LEU A 97 -8.54 14.57 4.82
N PHE A 98 -8.83 15.37 3.79
CA PHE A 98 -9.23 14.85 2.49
C PHE A 98 -8.15 13.96 1.87
N VAL A 99 -6.87 14.36 1.96
CA VAL A 99 -5.73 13.54 1.54
C VAL A 99 -5.65 12.26 2.38
N LEU A 100 -5.69 12.38 3.71
CA LEU A 100 -5.62 11.22 4.63
C LEU A 100 -6.72 10.19 4.38
N ASP A 101 -7.94 10.65 4.15
CA ASP A 101 -9.10 9.81 3.86
C ASP A 101 -8.90 8.97 2.58
N LYS A 102 -8.44 9.60 1.49
CA LYS A 102 -8.21 8.89 0.21
C LYS A 102 -7.05 7.92 0.27
N SER A 103 -6.00 8.30 0.97
CA SER A 103 -4.89 7.41 1.31
C SER A 103 -5.36 6.17 2.06
N CYS A 104 -6.18 6.33 3.11
CA CYS A 104 -6.72 5.19 3.86
C CYS A 104 -7.67 4.33 3.03
N ALA A 105 -8.52 4.96 2.21
CA ALA A 105 -9.46 4.26 1.33
C ALA A 105 -8.74 3.29 0.38
N LEU A 106 -7.65 3.75 -0.26
CA LEU A 106 -6.83 2.92 -1.15
C LEU A 106 -5.95 1.91 -0.40
N ALA A 107 -5.41 2.26 0.77
CA ALA A 107 -4.61 1.34 1.57
C ALA A 107 -5.43 0.13 2.07
N PHE A 108 -6.65 0.38 2.54
CA PHE A 108 -7.47 -0.59 3.25
C PHE A 108 -8.62 -1.18 2.42
N GLY A 109 -8.79 -0.73 1.17
CA GLY A 109 -9.90 -1.15 0.32
C GLY A 109 -11.25 -0.81 0.93
N ARG A 110 -11.41 0.43 1.42
CA ARG A 110 -12.63 0.93 2.06
C ARG A 110 -13.15 2.17 1.33
N SER A 111 -14.44 2.47 1.51
CA SER A 111 -15.02 3.69 0.95
C SER A 111 -14.50 4.92 1.71
N PRO A 112 -14.25 6.04 1.01
CA PRO A 112 -13.82 7.27 1.64
C PRO A 112 -14.95 7.90 2.46
N PHE A 113 -14.59 8.57 3.56
CA PHE A 113 -15.50 9.35 4.39
C PHE A 113 -15.91 10.68 3.75
N LEU A 114 -15.04 11.27 2.92
CA LEU A 114 -15.26 12.55 2.25
C LEU A 114 -15.40 12.33 0.73
N PRO A 115 -16.59 12.04 0.18
CA PRO A 115 -16.74 11.71 -1.25
C PRO A 115 -16.28 12.84 -2.16
N MET A 116 -15.43 12.55 -3.16
CA MET A 116 -14.84 13.58 -4.04
C MET A 116 -15.92 14.46 -4.70
N LYS A 117 -17.00 13.84 -5.19
CA LYS A 117 -18.12 14.53 -5.87
C LYS A 117 -18.78 15.62 -5.03
N LEU A 118 -18.79 15.49 -3.69
CA LEU A 118 -19.43 16.47 -2.81
C LEU A 118 -18.54 17.69 -2.53
N TYR A 119 -17.22 17.56 -2.68
CA TYR A 119 -16.26 18.62 -2.33
C TYR A 119 -15.43 19.11 -3.52
N GLN A 120 -15.84 18.77 -4.75
CA GLN A 120 -15.15 19.20 -5.98
C GLN A 120 -15.07 20.74 -6.10
N ASP A 121 -16.08 21.44 -5.59
CA ASP A 121 -16.23 22.90 -5.66
C ASP A 121 -15.63 23.64 -4.46
N VAL A 122 -15.10 22.91 -3.47
CA VAL A 122 -14.39 23.52 -2.33
C VAL A 122 -13.10 24.17 -2.85
N PRO A 123 -12.83 25.44 -2.53
CA PRO A 123 -11.63 26.13 -3.00
C PRO A 123 -10.37 25.52 -2.37
N LEU A 124 -9.24 25.63 -3.07
CA LEU A 124 -7.93 25.33 -2.49
C LEU A 124 -7.51 26.47 -1.54
N PRO A 125 -6.64 26.20 -0.55
CA PRO A 125 -6.07 27.27 0.26
C PRO A 125 -5.24 28.24 -0.59
N ASP A 126 -5.21 29.51 -0.17
CA ASP A 126 -4.49 30.55 -0.89
C ASP A 126 -3.00 30.21 -0.94
N PHE A 127 -2.40 30.32 -2.13
CA PHE A 127 -0.99 29.99 -2.33
C PHE A 127 -0.07 30.82 -1.40
N SER A 128 -0.36 32.12 -1.27
CA SER A 128 0.39 33.01 -0.37
C SER A 128 0.29 32.61 1.10
N TYR A 129 -0.83 32.03 1.54
CA TYR A 129 -0.96 31.47 2.88
C TYR A 129 -0.10 30.21 3.03
N LEU A 130 -0.13 29.33 2.02
CA LEU A 130 0.64 28.09 2.00
C LEU A 130 2.16 28.31 1.93
N LEU A 131 2.66 29.49 1.54
CA LEU A 131 4.09 29.82 1.65
C LEU A 131 4.62 29.77 3.10
N LYS A 132 3.75 29.77 4.11
CA LYS A 132 4.14 29.52 5.51
C LYS A 132 4.53 28.06 5.76
N PHE A 133 4.07 27.13 4.92
CA PHE A 133 4.36 25.70 5.06
C PHE A 133 5.75 25.38 4.49
N GLN A 134 6.76 25.49 5.36
CA GLN A 134 8.18 25.29 5.05
C GLN A 134 8.81 24.20 5.89
N PRO A 135 8.25 22.97 5.92
CA PRO A 135 8.71 21.99 6.89
C PRO A 135 10.16 21.51 6.63
N HIS A 136 10.67 21.64 5.41
CA HIS A 136 12.05 21.35 5.06
C HIS A 136 13.06 22.44 5.47
N LEU A 137 12.55 23.59 5.92
CA LEU A 137 13.35 24.69 6.49
C LEU A 137 13.30 24.71 8.02
N ASP A 138 12.75 23.66 8.63
CA ASP A 138 12.71 23.53 10.08
C ASP A 138 14.14 23.57 10.66
N PRO A 139 14.37 24.30 11.77
CA PRO A 139 15.68 24.39 12.43
C PRO A 139 16.32 23.03 12.73
N ASP A 140 15.51 21.98 12.92
CA ASP A 140 16.01 20.62 13.12
C ASP A 140 16.82 20.09 11.92
N PHE A 141 16.55 20.61 10.72
CA PHE A 141 17.25 20.27 9.49
C PHE A 141 18.23 21.35 9.03
N SER A 142 18.25 22.51 9.68
CA SER A 142 19.08 23.65 9.27
C SER A 142 19.54 24.50 10.45
N SER A 143 20.86 24.65 10.58
CA SER A 143 21.48 25.62 11.50
C SER A 143 21.60 27.03 10.90
N ALA A 144 21.15 27.23 9.65
CA ALA A 144 21.32 28.49 8.94
C ALA A 144 20.21 29.50 9.31
N PRO A 145 20.49 30.81 9.29
CA PRO A 145 19.45 31.82 9.45
C PRO A 145 18.40 31.70 8.35
N PRO A 146 17.13 32.07 8.63
CA PRO A 146 16.03 31.93 7.67
C PRO A 146 16.38 32.63 6.35
N ALA A 147 16.21 31.91 5.24
CA ALA A 147 16.44 32.47 3.91
C ALA A 147 15.58 33.73 3.70
N ALA A 148 16.13 34.73 3.00
CA ALA A 148 15.44 36.00 2.74
C ALA A 148 14.16 35.84 1.89
N ARG A 149 14.02 34.73 1.17
CA ARG A 149 12.84 34.37 0.37
C ARG A 149 12.33 32.99 0.83
N PRO A 150 11.02 32.83 1.08
CA PRO A 150 10.45 31.52 1.37
C PRO A 150 10.49 30.62 0.12
N SER A 151 10.82 29.35 0.30
CA SER A 151 10.73 28.35 -0.78
C SER A 151 9.26 28.17 -1.21
N GLU A 152 9.01 27.86 -2.47
CA GLU A 152 7.66 27.55 -2.95
C GLU A 152 7.35 26.04 -2.84
N PHE A 153 8.34 25.24 -2.43
CA PHE A 153 8.28 23.78 -2.49
C PHE A 153 7.17 23.19 -1.64
N GLY A 154 7.08 23.57 -0.36
CA GLY A 154 6.07 23.02 0.55
C GLY A 154 4.64 23.35 0.11
N ALA A 155 4.40 24.60 -0.33
CA ALA A 155 3.10 25.02 -0.84
C ALA A 155 2.67 24.20 -2.06
N HIS A 156 3.57 24.02 -3.04
CA HIS A 156 3.30 23.19 -4.21
C HIS A 156 3.14 21.71 -3.83
N PHE A 157 3.97 21.17 -2.94
CA PHE A 157 3.86 19.80 -2.47
C PHE A 157 2.45 19.53 -1.89
N PHE A 158 1.96 20.43 -1.05
CA PHE A 158 0.63 20.31 -0.44
C PHE A 158 -0.49 20.36 -1.48
N ILE A 159 -0.47 21.35 -2.39
CA ILE A 159 -1.47 21.46 -3.47
C ILE A 159 -1.46 20.22 -4.37
N ARG A 160 -0.28 19.75 -4.79
CA ARG A 160 -0.15 18.55 -5.63
C ARG A 160 -0.66 17.30 -4.92
N GLY A 161 -0.46 17.20 -3.61
CA GLY A 161 -1.06 16.14 -2.79
C GLY A 161 -2.60 16.17 -2.80
N ILE A 162 -3.21 17.35 -2.71
CA ILE A 162 -4.67 17.51 -2.80
C ILE A 162 -5.19 17.08 -4.16
N GLU A 163 -4.54 17.51 -5.24
CA GLU A 163 -4.90 17.14 -6.61
C GLU A 163 -4.83 15.62 -6.82
N LEU A 164 -3.77 14.96 -6.32
CA LEU A 164 -3.66 13.52 -6.35
C LEU A 164 -4.81 12.85 -5.58
N ALA A 165 -5.13 13.35 -4.38
CA ALA A 165 -6.24 12.81 -3.58
C ALA A 165 -7.60 12.94 -4.30
N ARG A 166 -7.81 14.01 -5.07
CA ARG A 166 -9.02 14.14 -5.91
C ARG A 166 -9.07 13.03 -6.97
N ILE A 167 -7.95 12.75 -7.63
CA ILE A 167 -7.84 11.64 -8.60
C ILE A 167 -8.02 10.29 -7.91
N MET A 168 -7.43 10.07 -6.73
CA MET A 168 -7.64 8.86 -5.91
C MET A 168 -9.13 8.65 -5.61
N GLY A 169 -9.89 9.71 -5.32
CA GLY A 169 -11.34 9.63 -5.14
C GLY A 169 -12.08 9.12 -6.39
N LEU A 170 -11.68 9.57 -7.58
CA LEU A 170 -12.20 9.06 -8.85
C LEU A 170 -11.86 7.57 -9.05
N VAL A 171 -10.62 7.18 -8.73
CA VAL A 171 -10.18 5.79 -8.82
C VAL A 171 -11.04 4.91 -7.91
N VAL A 172 -11.28 5.30 -6.66
CA VAL A 172 -12.12 4.54 -5.73
C VAL A 172 -13.55 4.38 -6.26
N ASP A 173 -14.13 5.44 -6.83
CA ASP A 173 -15.44 5.37 -7.48
C ASP A 173 -15.45 4.35 -8.64
N THR A 174 -14.33 4.19 -9.38
CA THR A 174 -14.23 3.19 -10.46
C THR A 174 -14.10 1.75 -9.98
N LEU A 175 -13.56 1.55 -8.78
CA LEU A 175 -13.42 0.21 -8.18
C LEU A 175 -14.77 -0.30 -7.64
N ALA A 176 -15.76 0.58 -7.48
CA ALA A 176 -17.09 0.21 -7.01
C ALA A 176 -17.85 -0.58 -8.09
N PRO A 177 -18.66 -1.59 -7.71
CA PRO A 177 -19.44 -2.38 -8.67
C PRO A 177 -20.36 -1.49 -9.51
N GLY A 178 -20.28 -1.58 -10.85
CA GLY A 178 -21.16 -0.87 -11.78
C GLY A 178 -20.62 0.43 -12.38
N SER A 179 -19.32 0.74 -12.23
CA SER A 179 -18.70 1.91 -12.86
C SER A 179 -18.63 1.78 -14.40
N PRO A 180 -18.93 2.86 -15.17
CA PRO A 180 -18.90 2.82 -16.63
C PRO A 180 -17.46 2.69 -17.19
N PRO A 181 -17.24 1.87 -18.25
CA PRO A 181 -15.92 1.62 -18.85
C PRO A 181 -15.09 2.82 -19.34
N PRO A 182 -15.67 3.88 -19.97
CA PRO A 182 -14.87 4.98 -20.53
C PRO A 182 -14.20 5.88 -19.48
N LEU A 183 -14.56 5.73 -18.19
CA LEU A 183 -14.05 6.57 -17.10
C LEU A 183 -12.58 6.25 -16.74
N ARG A 184 -12.14 4.99 -16.91
CA ARG A 184 -10.80 4.54 -16.52
C ARG A 184 -9.70 5.22 -17.33
N GLU A 185 -9.87 5.32 -18.65
CA GLU A 185 -8.88 5.94 -19.54
C GLU A 185 -8.78 7.46 -19.28
N THR A 186 -9.91 8.13 -19.05
CA THR A 186 -9.91 9.55 -18.67
C THR A 186 -9.13 9.78 -17.37
N ILE A 187 -9.36 8.95 -16.34
CA ILE A 187 -8.64 9.06 -15.07
C ILE A 187 -7.15 8.79 -15.24
N LYS A 188 -6.78 7.81 -16.07
CA LYS A 188 -5.39 7.50 -16.39
C LYS A 188 -4.67 8.69 -17.00
N LEU A 189 -5.26 9.33 -18.01
CA LEU A 189 -4.70 10.54 -18.64
C LEU A 189 -4.57 11.70 -17.64
N GLN A 190 -5.55 11.90 -16.76
CA GLN A 190 -5.48 12.91 -15.70
C GLN A 190 -4.33 12.63 -14.72
N LEU A 191 -4.12 11.37 -14.36
CA LEU A 191 -3.06 10.95 -13.45
C LEU A 191 -1.66 11.10 -14.07
N GLU A 192 -1.49 10.75 -15.34
CA GLU A 192 -0.25 10.94 -16.10
C GLU A 192 0.10 12.43 -16.25
N GLU A 193 -0.87 13.26 -16.61
CA GLU A 193 -0.69 14.71 -16.72
C GLU A 193 -0.30 15.32 -15.36
N TRP A 194 -1.02 14.95 -14.29
CA TRP A 194 -0.69 15.39 -12.94
C TRP A 194 0.74 15.01 -12.55
N ALA A 195 1.19 13.79 -12.87
CA ALA A 195 2.52 13.32 -12.51
C ALA A 195 3.62 14.10 -13.25
N ASN A 196 3.43 14.33 -14.55
CA ASN A 196 4.36 15.10 -15.37
C ASN A 196 4.48 16.55 -14.89
N GLN A 197 3.35 17.20 -14.59
CA GLN A 197 3.32 18.56 -14.07
C GLN A 197 3.95 18.66 -12.68
N THR A 198 3.60 17.75 -11.77
CA THR A 198 4.10 17.72 -10.40
C THR A 198 5.61 17.57 -10.38
N LYS A 199 6.14 16.60 -11.13
CA LYS A 199 7.59 16.40 -11.26
C LYS A 199 8.28 17.65 -11.79
N LYS A 200 7.78 18.21 -12.90
CA LYS A 200 8.37 19.40 -13.53
C LYS A 200 8.42 20.61 -12.59
N ILE A 201 7.37 20.85 -11.80
CA ILE A 201 7.31 21.98 -10.88
C ILE A 201 8.25 21.78 -9.69
N LEU A 202 8.17 20.62 -9.04
CA LEU A 202 8.96 20.37 -7.83
C LEU A 202 10.46 20.25 -8.13
N ASP A 203 10.84 19.61 -9.25
CA ASP A 203 12.24 19.56 -9.69
C ASP A 203 12.77 20.98 -9.97
N LYS A 204 12.00 21.82 -10.68
CA LYS A 204 12.40 23.21 -10.98
C LYS A 204 12.61 24.03 -9.71
N ILE A 205 11.75 23.88 -8.71
CA ILE A 205 11.89 24.60 -7.43
C ILE A 205 13.10 24.07 -6.67
N MET A 206 13.26 22.75 -6.58
CA MET A 206 14.40 22.13 -5.91
C MET A 206 15.74 22.54 -6.54
N ASP A 207 15.82 22.63 -7.86
CA ASP A 207 17.00 23.12 -8.57
C ASP A 207 17.28 24.60 -8.32
N ALA A 208 16.24 25.44 -8.24
CA ALA A 208 16.39 26.86 -7.94
C ALA A 208 16.86 27.11 -6.50
N ASP A 209 16.36 26.30 -5.56
CA ASP A 209 16.69 26.42 -4.14
C ASP A 209 18.01 25.72 -3.78
N ARG A 210 18.54 24.86 -4.66
CA ARG A 210 19.72 24.00 -4.42
C ARG A 210 20.95 24.71 -3.88
N HIS A 211 21.18 25.96 -4.30
CA HIS A 211 22.35 26.73 -3.89
C HIS A 211 22.20 27.42 -2.53
N PHE A 212 20.98 27.46 -1.99
CA PHE A 212 20.63 28.15 -0.74
C PHE A 212 20.31 27.19 0.41
N LEU A 213 20.17 25.90 0.11
CA LEU A 213 19.73 24.88 1.06
C LEU A 213 20.87 23.93 1.44
N GLU A 214 20.88 23.51 2.70
CA GLU A 214 21.78 22.49 3.20
C GLU A 214 21.43 21.10 2.63
N PRO A 215 22.40 20.16 2.55
CA PRO A 215 22.16 18.81 2.03
C PRO A 215 21.04 18.04 2.74
N SER A 216 20.84 18.26 4.04
CA SER A 216 19.74 17.69 4.82
C SER A 216 18.37 18.14 4.32
N GLN A 217 18.23 19.44 4.01
CA GLN A 217 16.99 20.04 3.51
C GLN A 217 16.67 19.53 2.10
N LEU A 218 17.69 19.43 1.24
CA LEU A 218 17.55 18.85 -0.10
C LEU A 218 17.20 17.36 -0.05
N LYS A 219 17.72 16.63 0.94
CA LYS A 219 17.35 15.23 1.18
C LYS A 219 15.87 15.11 1.55
N GLU A 220 15.35 15.97 2.41
CA GLU A 220 13.92 16.00 2.75
C GLU A 220 13.05 16.31 1.53
N MET A 221 13.43 17.30 0.72
CA MET A 221 12.72 17.59 -0.54
C MET A 221 12.70 16.37 -1.46
N SER A 222 13.84 15.73 -1.69
CA SER A 222 13.96 14.51 -2.50
C SER A 222 13.09 13.37 -1.96
N LEU A 223 13.04 13.17 -0.64
CA LEU A 223 12.16 12.21 0.01
C LEU A 223 10.68 12.50 -0.31
N GLY A 224 10.27 13.76 -0.26
CA GLY A 224 8.91 14.18 -0.65
C GLY A 224 8.59 13.87 -2.11
N LEU A 225 9.48 14.20 -3.04
CA LEU A 225 9.32 13.89 -4.47
C LEU A 225 9.16 12.37 -4.69
N ASN A 226 10.04 11.57 -4.09
CA ASN A 226 9.99 10.11 -4.23
C ASN A 226 8.71 9.53 -3.60
N SER A 227 8.24 10.10 -2.48
CA SER A 227 6.99 9.70 -1.84
C SER A 227 5.76 9.97 -2.72
N LEU A 228 5.71 11.13 -3.40
CA LEU A 228 4.65 11.42 -4.37
C LEU A 228 4.71 10.51 -5.59
N ARG A 229 5.93 10.20 -6.09
CA ARG A 229 6.11 9.25 -7.20
C ARG A 229 5.62 7.85 -6.82
N PHE A 230 5.94 7.40 -5.62
CA PHE A 230 5.49 6.11 -5.11
C PHE A 230 3.96 6.03 -4.99
N GLN A 231 3.33 7.08 -4.44
CA GLN A 231 1.86 7.16 -4.39
C GLN A 231 1.24 7.14 -5.78
N TYR A 232 1.79 7.87 -6.74
CA TYR A 232 1.35 7.81 -8.13
C TYR A 232 1.40 6.39 -8.71
N LEU A 233 2.53 5.70 -8.56
CA LEU A 233 2.69 4.33 -9.07
C LEU A 233 1.67 3.40 -8.44
N HIS A 234 1.44 3.52 -7.13
CA HIS A 234 0.41 2.77 -6.43
C HIS A 234 -0.99 3.01 -7.03
N VAL A 235 -1.37 4.27 -7.23
CA VAL A 235 -2.69 4.62 -7.82
C VAL A 235 -2.84 4.06 -9.23
N VAL A 236 -1.80 4.12 -10.06
CA VAL A 236 -1.81 3.51 -11.40
C VAL A 236 -2.01 1.99 -11.32
N ILE A 237 -1.26 1.29 -10.47
CA ILE A 237 -1.35 -0.17 -10.33
C ILE A 237 -2.76 -0.61 -9.91
N VAL A 238 -3.39 0.15 -9.01
CA VAL A 238 -4.76 -0.09 -8.56
C VAL A 238 -5.77 0.19 -9.68
N LEU A 239 -5.65 1.31 -10.38
CA LEU A 239 -6.53 1.68 -11.50
C LEU A 239 -6.52 0.65 -12.62
N LEU A 240 -5.35 0.08 -12.92
CA LEU A 240 -5.18 -0.91 -13.98
C LEU A 240 -5.58 -2.35 -13.56
N LYS A 241 -6.00 -2.58 -12.31
CA LYS A 241 -6.43 -3.92 -11.87
C LYS A 241 -7.61 -4.42 -12.72
N GLY A 242 -7.53 -5.67 -13.18
CA GLY A 242 -8.57 -6.34 -13.97
C GLY A 242 -8.61 -5.96 -15.47
N ASP A 243 -7.79 -5.01 -15.93
CA ASP A 243 -7.67 -4.71 -17.36
C ASP A 243 -6.59 -5.57 -18.03
N LYS A 244 -7.03 -6.57 -18.80
CA LYS A 244 -6.11 -7.45 -19.54
C LYS A 244 -5.24 -6.70 -20.54
N SER A 245 -5.75 -5.63 -21.15
CA SER A 245 -5.00 -4.86 -22.15
C SER A 245 -3.85 -4.06 -21.55
N SER A 246 -3.96 -3.71 -20.27
CA SER A 246 -2.98 -2.92 -19.52
C SER A 246 -2.08 -3.77 -18.61
N SER A 247 -2.07 -5.09 -18.75
CA SER A 247 -1.31 -6.00 -17.88
C SER A 247 0.20 -5.72 -17.87
N ASN A 248 0.79 -5.47 -19.04
CA ASN A 248 2.21 -5.14 -19.15
C ASN A 248 2.53 -3.79 -18.49
N GLN A 249 1.68 -2.77 -18.71
CA GLN A 249 1.87 -1.45 -18.10
C GLN A 249 1.76 -1.54 -16.57
N ARG A 250 0.80 -2.31 -16.04
CA ARG A 250 0.65 -2.57 -14.61
C ARG A 250 1.89 -3.25 -14.02
N LEU A 251 2.48 -4.21 -14.74
CA LEU A 251 3.70 -4.90 -14.33
C LEU A 251 4.91 -3.94 -14.31
N GLU A 252 5.10 -3.11 -15.33
CA GLU A 252 6.17 -2.11 -15.38
C GLU A 252 6.05 -1.08 -14.24
N CYS A 253 4.84 -0.58 -13.97
CA CYS A 253 4.61 0.32 -12.84
C CYS A 253 4.92 -0.36 -11.50
N ALA A 254 4.62 -1.65 -11.37
CA ALA A 254 4.94 -2.42 -10.18
C ALA A 254 6.45 -2.61 -10.00
N ARG A 255 7.19 -2.86 -11.09
CA ARG A 255 8.67 -2.92 -11.07
C ARG A 255 9.28 -1.60 -10.61
N GLU A 256 8.83 -0.49 -11.20
CA GLU A 256 9.29 0.84 -10.81
C GLU A 256 8.99 1.15 -9.34
N ALA A 257 7.79 0.78 -8.86
CA ALA A 257 7.38 1.04 -7.48
C ALA A 257 8.28 0.32 -6.47
N LEU A 258 8.66 -0.94 -6.73
CA LEU A 258 9.58 -1.69 -5.87
C LEU A 258 11.01 -1.16 -5.98
N PHE A 259 11.43 -0.74 -7.17
CA PHE A 259 12.76 -0.18 -7.41
C PHE A 259 13.02 1.09 -6.60
N ILE A 260 12.01 1.96 -6.44
CA ILE A 260 12.17 3.22 -5.69
C ILE A 260 11.99 3.07 -4.18
N LEU A 261 11.60 1.90 -3.64
CA LEU A 261 11.40 1.72 -2.20
C LEU A 261 12.59 2.19 -1.33
N PRO A 262 13.86 1.92 -1.70
CA PRO A 262 14.99 2.39 -0.90
C PRO A 262 15.10 3.93 -0.82
N SER A 263 14.58 4.67 -1.80
CA SER A 263 14.65 6.14 -1.82
C SER A 263 13.56 6.82 -1.00
N ILE A 264 12.59 6.06 -0.49
CA ILE A 264 11.53 6.52 0.41
C ILE A 264 11.72 6.04 1.85
N VAL A 265 12.83 5.35 2.16
CA VAL A 265 13.20 5.01 3.54
C VAL A 265 13.65 6.29 4.25
N SER A 266 13.04 6.54 5.39
CA SER A 266 13.29 7.71 6.24
C SER A 266 13.18 7.34 7.71
N ASN A 267 13.50 8.28 8.59
CA ASN A 267 13.30 8.15 10.03
C ASN A 267 12.08 8.96 10.47
N TRP A 268 11.72 8.87 11.76
CA TRP A 268 10.55 9.56 12.32
C TRP A 268 10.60 11.08 12.27
N SER A 269 11.77 11.71 12.13
CA SER A 269 11.86 13.17 12.08
C SER A 269 11.54 13.73 10.71
N SER A 270 11.75 12.96 9.63
CA SER A 270 11.50 13.41 8.26
C SER A 270 10.09 13.96 8.06
N VAL A 271 10.02 15.16 7.48
CA VAL A 271 8.80 15.97 7.48
C VAL A 271 7.88 15.70 6.30
N TYR A 272 8.44 15.14 5.23
CA TYR A 272 7.68 14.64 4.09
C TYR A 272 7.46 13.14 4.16
N ASN A 273 7.62 12.55 5.35
CA ASN A 273 6.95 11.29 5.64
C ASN A 273 5.47 11.51 5.35
N GLY A 274 4.99 10.81 4.32
CA GLY A 274 3.58 10.80 4.00
C GLY A 274 2.78 10.12 5.10
N VAL A 275 1.56 9.74 4.76
CA VAL A 275 0.77 8.85 5.62
C VAL A 275 1.55 7.56 5.81
N VAL A 276 1.84 7.18 7.05
CA VAL A 276 2.69 6.03 7.40
C VAL A 276 2.20 4.71 6.77
N TRP A 277 0.88 4.58 6.57
CA TRP A 277 0.24 3.48 5.87
C TRP A 277 0.74 3.30 4.43
N HIS A 278 1.15 4.38 3.77
CA HIS A 278 1.78 4.29 2.45
C HIS A 278 3.11 3.55 2.54
N LEU A 279 3.92 3.82 3.56
CA LEU A 279 5.22 3.18 3.72
C LEU A 279 5.07 1.70 4.11
N LEU A 280 4.04 1.38 4.88
CA LEU A 280 3.85 0.01 5.39
C LEU A 280 3.10 -0.91 4.42
N TYR A 281 2.02 -0.43 3.80
CA TYR A 281 1.06 -1.31 3.11
C TYR A 281 1.07 -1.17 1.60
N TYR A 282 1.37 0.01 1.06
CA TYR A 282 1.45 0.17 -0.40
C TYR A 282 2.53 -0.69 -1.05
N PRO A 283 3.69 -1.03 -0.44
CA PRO A 283 4.70 -1.88 -1.07
C PRO A 283 4.19 -3.27 -1.45
N PHE A 284 3.19 -3.79 -0.74
CA PHE A 284 2.68 -5.14 -1.00
C PHE A 284 1.82 -5.24 -2.26
N ILE A 285 1.20 -4.15 -2.70
CA ILE A 285 0.43 -4.16 -3.96
C ILE A 285 1.33 -4.43 -5.19
N PRO A 286 2.39 -3.65 -5.47
CA PRO A 286 3.34 -3.97 -6.53
C PRO A 286 4.09 -5.29 -6.29
N PHE A 287 4.41 -5.63 -5.03
CA PHE A 287 5.01 -6.91 -4.67
C PHE A 287 4.16 -8.09 -5.14
N PHE A 288 2.84 -8.07 -4.87
CA PHE A 288 1.94 -9.14 -5.28
C PHE A 288 1.71 -9.17 -6.79
N VAL A 289 1.75 -8.03 -7.49
CA VAL A 289 1.72 -8.01 -8.97
C VAL A 289 2.94 -8.74 -9.55
N LEU A 290 4.13 -8.52 -9.01
CA LEU A 290 5.35 -9.21 -9.45
C LEU A 290 5.34 -10.69 -9.07
N PHE A 291 4.92 -11.01 -7.84
CA PHE A 291 4.77 -12.38 -7.39
C PHE A 291 3.80 -13.16 -8.27
N GLU A 292 2.62 -12.59 -8.55
CA GLU A 292 1.61 -13.17 -9.44
C GLU A 292 2.19 -13.41 -10.84
N ASN A 293 2.91 -12.44 -11.41
CA ASN A 293 3.57 -12.61 -12.70
C ASN A 293 4.57 -13.79 -12.67
N LEU A 294 5.39 -13.92 -11.63
CA LEU A 294 6.38 -15.00 -11.51
C LEU A 294 5.74 -16.38 -11.38
N VAL A 295 4.61 -16.49 -10.68
CA VAL A 295 3.90 -17.75 -10.46
C VAL A 295 3.03 -18.14 -11.66
N ASN A 296 2.38 -17.16 -12.30
CA ASN A 296 1.40 -17.42 -13.37
C ASN A 296 1.97 -17.39 -14.78
N SER A 297 3.22 -16.96 -14.98
CA SER A 297 3.81 -16.86 -16.32
C SER A 297 3.88 -18.23 -17.01
N SER A 298 2.90 -18.58 -17.85
CA SER A 298 2.88 -19.84 -18.60
C SER A 298 3.90 -19.88 -19.74
N THR A 299 4.37 -18.72 -20.20
CA THR A 299 5.36 -18.54 -21.26
C THR A 299 6.79 -18.59 -20.74
N PHE A 300 7.74 -18.94 -21.62
CA PHE A 300 9.18 -18.85 -21.38
C PHE A 300 9.54 -17.37 -21.17
N GLN A 301 9.70 -16.93 -19.92
CA GLN A 301 10.30 -15.64 -19.62
C GLN A 301 11.84 -15.77 -19.68
N PRO A 302 12.57 -14.77 -20.21
CA PRO A 302 14.02 -14.78 -20.17
C PRO A 302 14.52 -14.87 -18.72
N SER A 303 15.57 -15.66 -18.45
CA SER A 303 16.15 -15.79 -17.10
C SER A 303 16.46 -14.43 -16.48
N ALA A 304 16.99 -13.49 -17.27
CA ALA A 304 17.29 -12.13 -16.81
C ALA A 304 16.06 -11.37 -16.27
N ALA A 305 14.87 -11.58 -16.85
CA ALA A 305 13.64 -10.94 -16.38
C ALA A 305 13.16 -11.56 -15.05
N ILE A 306 13.30 -12.88 -14.92
CA ILE A 306 13.01 -13.61 -13.68
C ILE A 306 13.94 -13.16 -12.55
N ASP A 307 15.25 -13.10 -12.84
CA ASP A 307 16.27 -12.69 -11.87
C ASP A 307 16.07 -11.23 -11.43
N HIS A 308 15.68 -10.36 -12.37
CA HIS A 308 15.32 -8.98 -12.07
C HIS A 308 14.11 -8.88 -11.13
N ASP A 309 13.01 -9.57 -11.43
CA ASP A 309 11.79 -9.52 -10.62
C ASP A 309 12.00 -10.14 -9.23
N LEU A 310 12.77 -11.23 -9.13
CA LEU A 310 13.20 -11.79 -7.86
C LEU A 310 14.07 -10.81 -7.05
N GLY A 311 14.93 -10.04 -7.73
CA GLY A 311 15.71 -8.97 -7.13
C GLY A 311 14.82 -7.89 -6.51
N LEU A 312 13.77 -7.47 -7.22
CA LEU A 312 12.82 -6.47 -6.72
C LEU A 312 11.96 -6.98 -5.55
N LEU A 313 11.55 -8.25 -5.56
CA LEU A 313 10.90 -8.86 -4.39
C LEU A 313 11.86 -8.85 -3.19
N ALA A 314 13.15 -9.13 -3.39
CA ALA A 314 14.16 -9.04 -2.33
C ALA A 314 14.38 -7.59 -1.85
N THR A 315 14.31 -6.59 -2.73
CA THR A 315 14.34 -5.17 -2.34
C THR A 315 13.25 -4.84 -1.32
N THR A 316 12.07 -5.45 -1.43
CA THR A 316 10.98 -5.23 -0.46
C THR A 316 11.32 -5.78 0.94
N VAL A 317 12.02 -6.92 1.01
CA VAL A 317 12.53 -7.47 2.29
C VAL A 317 13.54 -6.51 2.91
N SER A 318 14.54 -6.07 2.13
CA SER A 318 15.57 -5.13 2.59
C SER A 318 14.99 -3.76 2.97
N TYR A 319 13.92 -3.33 2.30
CA TYR A 319 13.17 -2.12 2.62
C TYR A 319 12.60 -2.21 4.04
N PHE A 320 11.87 -3.28 4.39
CA PHE A 320 11.31 -3.42 5.73
C PHE A 320 12.37 -3.62 6.81
N SER A 321 13.50 -4.28 6.50
CA SER A 321 14.65 -4.30 7.41
C SER A 321 15.18 -2.88 7.68
N SER A 322 15.34 -2.06 6.64
CA SER A 322 15.78 -0.67 6.79
C SER A 322 14.77 0.17 7.57
N MET A 323 13.48 0.00 7.29
CA MET A 323 12.39 0.68 8.00
C MET A 323 12.35 0.31 9.48
N ARG A 324 12.54 -0.96 9.82
CA ARG A 324 12.66 -1.42 11.22
C ARG A 324 13.79 -0.69 11.95
N ASP A 325 14.94 -0.53 11.29
CA ASP A 325 16.12 0.08 11.89
C ASP A 325 15.97 1.62 12.03
N GLN A 326 15.27 2.27 11.10
CA GLN A 326 15.06 3.73 11.10
C GLN A 326 13.81 4.17 11.89
N MET A 327 12.78 3.33 11.95
CA MET A 327 11.49 3.59 12.60
C MET A 327 11.29 2.66 13.79
N GLN A 328 12.08 2.87 14.86
CA GLN A 328 12.12 1.98 16.02
C GLN A 328 10.75 1.72 16.68
N LEU A 329 9.86 2.72 16.70
CA LEU A 329 8.48 2.55 17.18
C LEU A 329 7.69 1.50 16.36
N LEU A 330 8.02 1.34 15.08
CA LEU A 330 7.40 0.38 14.17
C LEU A 330 8.22 -0.89 14.00
N ALA A 331 9.28 -1.08 14.79
CA ALA A 331 10.22 -2.18 14.56
C ALA A 331 9.52 -3.55 14.57
N VAL A 332 8.57 -3.73 15.49
CA VAL A 332 7.77 -4.97 15.58
C VAL A 332 6.92 -5.18 14.32
N LEU A 333 6.22 -4.15 13.86
CA LEU A 333 5.38 -4.23 12.68
C LEU A 333 6.21 -4.43 11.42
N CYS A 334 7.29 -3.67 11.25
CA CYS A 334 8.23 -3.81 10.13
C CYS A 334 8.86 -5.20 10.10
N SER A 335 9.21 -5.79 11.24
CA SER A 335 9.73 -7.17 11.30
C SER A 335 8.70 -8.20 10.85
N ARG A 336 7.42 -8.02 11.19
CA ARG A 336 6.34 -8.89 10.69
C ARG A 336 6.19 -8.75 9.17
N LEU A 337 6.15 -7.53 8.65
CA LEU A 337 6.02 -7.27 7.21
C LEU A 337 7.25 -7.77 6.43
N GLU A 338 8.45 -7.58 6.95
CA GLU A 338 9.70 -8.16 6.43
C GLU A 338 9.61 -9.68 6.31
N ASN A 339 9.15 -10.35 7.39
CA ASN A 339 8.99 -11.79 7.38
C ASN A 339 7.94 -12.26 6.36
N VAL A 340 6.81 -11.54 6.23
CA VAL A 340 5.81 -11.83 5.19
C VAL A 340 6.44 -11.73 3.80
N ALA A 341 7.13 -10.63 3.49
CA ALA A 341 7.81 -10.45 2.21
C ALA A 341 8.87 -11.55 1.95
N PHE A 342 9.61 -11.95 2.98
CA PHE A 342 10.61 -13.01 2.90
C PHE A 342 10.00 -14.37 2.55
N VAL A 343 8.89 -14.74 3.21
CA VAL A 343 8.19 -16.00 2.96
C VAL A 343 7.69 -16.07 1.52
N PHE A 344 7.03 -15.01 1.02
CA PHE A 344 6.57 -14.98 -0.37
C PHE A 344 7.71 -14.99 -1.38
N LEU A 345 8.82 -14.31 -1.10
CA LEU A 345 10.02 -14.38 -1.93
C LEU A 345 10.56 -15.82 -2.04
N GLU A 346 10.63 -16.56 -0.93
CA GLU A 346 11.13 -17.93 -0.97
C GLU A 346 10.15 -18.88 -1.68
N LEU A 347 8.84 -18.63 -1.55
CA LEU A 347 7.81 -19.34 -2.34
C LEU A 347 8.02 -19.12 -3.85
N ALA A 348 8.25 -17.87 -4.28
CA ALA A 348 8.53 -17.57 -5.68
C ALA A 348 9.79 -18.27 -6.18
N ARG A 349 10.89 -18.19 -5.42
CA ARG A 349 12.16 -18.88 -5.75
C ARG A 349 11.98 -20.39 -5.88
N ARG A 350 11.28 -21.01 -4.93
CA ARG A 350 11.00 -22.46 -4.95
C ARG A 350 10.14 -22.85 -6.15
N HIS A 351 9.10 -22.07 -6.47
CA HIS A 351 8.25 -22.30 -7.64
C HIS A 351 9.06 -22.29 -8.94
N ILE A 352 9.92 -21.28 -9.13
CA ILE A 352 10.78 -21.15 -10.31
C ILE A 352 11.78 -22.30 -10.42
N ARG A 353 12.43 -22.69 -9.30
CA ARG A 353 13.35 -23.85 -9.27
C ARG A 353 12.64 -25.14 -9.68
N HIS A 354 11.44 -25.41 -9.16
CA HIS A 354 10.65 -26.59 -9.52
C HIS A 354 10.23 -26.59 -10.98
N ARG A 355 9.84 -25.42 -11.52
CA ARG A 355 9.50 -25.27 -12.93
C ARG A 355 10.70 -25.57 -13.84
N HIS A 356 11.87 -25.01 -13.55
CA HIS A 356 13.10 -25.31 -14.30
C HIS A 356 13.49 -26.79 -14.22
N ALA A 357 13.37 -27.41 -13.03
CA ALA A 357 13.64 -28.84 -12.87
C ALA A 357 12.67 -29.72 -13.67
N THR A 358 11.39 -29.33 -13.75
CA THR A 358 10.37 -30.05 -14.52
C THR A 358 10.62 -29.92 -16.03
N ILE A 359 10.93 -28.71 -16.51
CA ILE A 359 11.28 -28.48 -17.93
C ILE A 359 12.51 -29.28 -18.33
N ASN A 360 13.57 -29.27 -17.51
CA ASN A 360 14.79 -30.03 -17.79
C ASN A 360 14.52 -31.54 -17.82
N LYS A 361 13.71 -32.08 -16.89
CA LYS A 361 13.29 -33.49 -16.92
C LYS A 361 12.48 -33.83 -18.18
N THR A 362 11.58 -32.96 -18.62
CA THR A 362 10.82 -33.19 -19.86
C THR A 362 11.71 -33.16 -21.10
N LEU A 363 12.71 -32.27 -21.13
CA LEU A 363 13.68 -32.18 -22.23
C LEU A 363 14.58 -33.42 -22.26
N ASP A 364 15.10 -33.86 -21.10
CA ASP A 364 15.93 -35.06 -20.99
C ASP A 364 15.17 -36.35 -21.36
N SER A 365 13.86 -36.42 -21.07
CA SER A 365 13.01 -37.55 -21.47
C SER A 365 12.60 -37.55 -22.95
N SER A 366 12.81 -36.43 -23.65
CA SER A 366 12.43 -36.26 -25.07
C SER A 366 13.52 -36.69 -26.06
N TRP A 367 14.71 -37.06 -25.57
CA TRP A 367 15.76 -37.67 -26.37
C TRP A 367 15.93 -39.15 -26.01
N PRO A 368 15.63 -40.09 -26.92
CA PRO A 368 16.00 -41.49 -26.68
C PRO A 368 17.53 -41.60 -26.67
N PRO A 369 18.12 -42.50 -25.87
CA PRO A 369 19.54 -42.77 -25.95
C PRO A 369 19.87 -43.27 -27.36
N LEU A 370 20.88 -42.68 -28.00
CA LEU A 370 21.48 -43.19 -29.23
C LEU A 370 22.08 -44.56 -28.96
N GLN A 371 21.27 -45.62 -29.07
CA GLN A 371 21.72 -46.99 -29.17
C GLN A 371 21.73 -47.43 -30.63
N SER A 372 22.82 -48.11 -30.97
CA SER A 372 23.22 -48.51 -32.32
C SER A 372 22.13 -49.27 -33.06
N ARG A 373 21.88 -48.82 -34.28
CA ARG A 373 21.35 -49.55 -35.42
C ARG A 373 21.65 -51.06 -35.39
N ALA A 374 20.61 -51.87 -35.20
CA ALA A 374 20.49 -53.21 -35.77
C ALA A 374 19.01 -53.60 -35.91
N GLU A 375 18.63 -53.79 -37.18
CA GLU A 375 17.59 -54.68 -37.71
C GLU A 375 16.09 -54.46 -37.39
N MET A 376 15.41 -54.05 -38.47
CA MET A 376 13.98 -54.16 -38.76
C MET A 376 13.37 -55.49 -38.31
N ASN A 377 12.19 -55.39 -37.68
CA ASN A 377 11.03 -56.16 -38.12
C ASN A 377 9.75 -55.34 -37.90
N VAL A 378 8.92 -55.34 -38.94
CA VAL A 378 7.63 -54.66 -39.04
C VAL A 378 6.57 -55.59 -38.45
N GLU A 379 5.83 -55.12 -37.47
CA GLU A 379 4.46 -55.58 -37.25
C GLU A 379 3.60 -54.45 -36.68
N GLU A 380 2.46 -54.28 -37.34
CA GLU A 380 1.41 -53.29 -37.16
C GLU A 380 0.58 -53.60 -35.91
N VAL A 381 -0.01 -52.58 -35.24
CA VAL A 381 -1.42 -52.54 -34.76
C VAL A 381 -1.66 -51.47 -33.67
N ALA A 382 -2.79 -50.77 -33.87
CA ALA A 382 -3.67 -50.07 -32.93
C ALA A 382 -3.34 -48.63 -32.48
N VAL A 383 -4.09 -47.73 -33.13
CA VAL A 383 -4.57 -46.44 -32.62
C VAL A 383 -5.20 -46.61 -31.23
N GLY A 384 -4.70 -45.85 -30.25
CA GLY A 384 -5.27 -45.72 -28.92
C GLY A 384 -4.86 -44.39 -28.30
N ASP A 385 -5.79 -43.44 -28.28
CA ASP A 385 -5.73 -42.19 -27.54
C ASP A 385 -5.38 -42.45 -26.07
N SER A 386 -4.28 -41.88 -25.58
CA SER A 386 -4.00 -41.78 -24.13
C SER A 386 -3.06 -40.61 -23.85
N LEU A 387 -3.62 -39.41 -23.92
CA LEU A 387 -3.04 -38.24 -23.26
C LEU A 387 -3.23 -38.42 -21.75
N HIS A 388 -2.24 -39.01 -21.08
CA HIS A 388 -2.24 -39.14 -19.62
C HIS A 388 -2.24 -37.74 -18.99
N SER A 389 -3.30 -37.47 -18.22
CA SER A 389 -3.44 -36.38 -17.27
C SER A 389 -2.18 -36.26 -16.41
N LEU A 390 -1.47 -35.13 -16.56
CA LEU A 390 -0.39 -34.71 -15.67
C LEU A 390 -1.03 -34.33 -14.33
N SER A 391 -0.67 -35.05 -13.26
CA SER A 391 -1.14 -34.71 -11.91
C SER A 391 -0.61 -33.33 -11.52
N GLN A 392 -1.51 -32.37 -11.33
CA GLN A 392 -1.24 -31.14 -10.57
C GLN A 392 -0.73 -31.56 -9.19
N GLY A 393 0.52 -31.22 -8.88
CA GLY A 393 1.03 -31.34 -7.50
C GLY A 393 0.16 -30.46 -6.60
N THR A 394 -0.56 -31.09 -5.69
CA THR A 394 -1.40 -30.42 -4.70
C THR A 394 -0.54 -29.56 -3.78
N LEU A 395 -1.07 -28.39 -3.42
CA LEU A 395 -0.40 -27.37 -2.61
C LEU A 395 -0.30 -27.74 -1.11
N ASP A 396 -0.45 -29.03 -0.78
CA ASP A 396 -0.70 -29.51 0.59
C ASP A 396 0.58 -29.85 1.37
N ASP A 397 1.76 -29.85 0.72
CA ASP A 397 3.04 -30.19 1.36
C ASP A 397 3.96 -28.95 1.53
N PHE A 398 3.40 -27.89 2.12
CA PHE A 398 4.07 -26.60 2.35
C PHE A 398 4.29 -26.34 3.85
N THR A 399 5.12 -27.16 4.49
CA THR A 399 5.73 -26.78 5.78
C THR A 399 7.13 -26.21 5.53
N LEU A 400 7.25 -24.87 5.53
CA LEU A 400 8.55 -24.21 5.73
C LEU A 400 8.88 -24.33 7.23
N GLY A 401 10.08 -24.83 7.54
CA GLY A 401 10.51 -25.36 8.86
C GLY A 401 10.55 -24.39 10.06
N ASN A 402 9.75 -23.34 10.06
CA ASN A 402 9.65 -22.35 11.13
C ASN A 402 8.24 -22.27 11.76
N GLY A 403 7.37 -23.27 11.56
CA GLY A 403 6.05 -23.32 12.20
C GLY A 403 5.00 -22.34 11.65
N LEU A 404 5.22 -21.78 10.45
CA LEU A 404 4.22 -20.97 9.76
C LEU A 404 3.27 -21.86 8.95
N ASP A 405 1.98 -21.82 9.28
CA ASP A 405 0.92 -22.45 8.48
C ASP A 405 0.60 -21.57 7.25
N ILE A 406 1.23 -21.88 6.13
CA ILE A 406 1.08 -21.18 4.84
C ILE A 406 -0.38 -21.22 4.37
N GLY A 407 -1.15 -22.25 4.73
CA GLY A 407 -2.58 -22.34 4.41
C GLY A 407 -3.38 -21.18 5.00
N ASN A 408 -3.05 -20.74 6.22
CA ASN A 408 -3.74 -19.61 6.86
C ASN A 408 -3.39 -18.25 6.22
N PHE A 409 -2.15 -18.06 5.74
CA PHE A 409 -1.75 -16.82 5.06
C PHE A 409 -2.39 -16.66 3.68
N LEU A 410 -2.54 -17.78 2.94
CA LEU A 410 -3.18 -17.77 1.62
C LEU A 410 -4.68 -17.43 1.72
N ASN A 411 -5.32 -17.71 2.87
CA ASN A 411 -6.72 -17.34 3.12
C ASN A 411 -6.96 -15.82 3.27
N TRP A 412 -5.92 -15.01 3.51
CA TRP A 412 -6.05 -13.54 3.62
C TRP A 412 -5.81 -12.80 2.30
N LEU A 413 -5.26 -13.49 1.31
CA LEU A 413 -5.16 -12.98 -0.05
C LEU A 413 -6.59 -12.89 -0.63
N PRO A 414 -6.97 -11.76 -1.26
CA PRO A 414 -8.20 -11.68 -2.04
C PRO A 414 -8.43 -12.92 -2.92
N ALA A 415 -9.65 -13.44 -2.93
CA ALA A 415 -9.99 -14.65 -3.68
C ALA A 415 -9.68 -14.50 -5.18
N ASP A 416 -9.72 -13.26 -5.68
CA ASP A 416 -9.44 -12.90 -7.06
C ASP A 416 -7.94 -12.90 -7.44
N ILE A 417 -7.00 -12.94 -6.48
CA ILE A 417 -5.54 -13.03 -6.75
C ILE A 417 -5.19 -14.27 -7.56
N PHE A 418 -5.97 -15.35 -7.42
CA PHE A 418 -5.72 -16.62 -8.11
C PHE A 418 -6.73 -16.90 -9.25
N THR A 419 -7.61 -15.95 -9.61
CA THR A 419 -8.74 -16.23 -10.53
C THR A 419 -8.43 -16.17 -12.02
N SER A 420 -7.21 -15.80 -12.41
CA SER A 420 -6.79 -15.72 -13.82
C SER A 420 -5.79 -16.82 -14.23
N GLY A 421 -6.09 -18.07 -13.91
CA GLY A 421 -5.31 -19.26 -14.32
C GLY A 421 -6.04 -20.55 -13.91
N PRO A 422 -5.73 -21.73 -14.50
CA PRO A 422 -6.51 -22.93 -14.25
C PRO A 422 -6.47 -23.21 -12.74
N SER A 423 -7.68 -23.24 -12.16
CA SER A 423 -7.99 -23.53 -10.76
C SER A 423 -6.87 -24.32 -10.07
N LEU A 424 -6.14 -23.66 -9.18
CA LEU A 424 -5.39 -24.33 -8.12
C LEU A 424 -6.45 -25.11 -7.33
N GLY A 425 -6.50 -26.42 -7.54
CA GLY A 425 -7.54 -27.29 -7.01
C GLY A 425 -7.61 -27.21 -5.48
N LEU A 426 -8.46 -26.31 -4.99
CA LEU A 426 -8.99 -26.35 -3.65
C LEU A 426 -10.44 -26.81 -3.80
N GLU A 427 -10.62 -28.10 -4.10
CA GLU A 427 -11.92 -28.72 -3.97
C GLU A 427 -12.30 -28.65 -2.49
N SER A 428 -13.30 -27.81 -2.19
CA SER A 428 -14.10 -27.92 -0.98
C SER A 428 -14.49 -29.39 -0.84
N ARG A 429 -13.96 -30.05 0.19
CA ARG A 429 -14.33 -31.40 0.59
C ARG A 429 -15.81 -31.40 1.01
N GLN A 430 -16.72 -31.46 0.05
CA GLN A 430 -18.10 -31.85 0.30
C GLN A 430 -18.07 -33.35 0.57
N ASN A 431 -18.15 -33.70 1.85
CA ASN A 431 -18.39 -35.07 2.28
C ASN A 431 -19.69 -35.56 1.60
N LEU A 432 -19.56 -36.48 0.64
CA LEU A 432 -20.66 -37.33 0.24
C LEU A 432 -21.01 -38.25 1.42
N GLY A 433 -22.05 -37.88 2.15
CA GLY A 433 -22.69 -38.68 3.18
C GLY A 433 -24.20 -38.72 2.92
N SER A 434 -24.71 -39.93 2.80
CA SER A 434 -26.09 -40.34 2.52
C SER A 434 -27.20 -39.59 3.27
N ALA A 435 -28.32 -39.42 2.56
CA ALA A 435 -29.60 -38.89 3.02
C ALA A 435 -30.10 -39.43 4.38
N SER A 436 -30.54 -38.52 5.27
CA SER A 436 -31.80 -38.67 6.01
C SER A 436 -32.23 -37.31 6.59
N SER A 437 -33.54 -37.09 6.57
CA SER A 437 -34.26 -35.86 6.89
C SER A 437 -34.48 -35.65 8.40
N GLY A 438 -34.21 -34.45 8.91
CA GLY A 438 -34.67 -33.97 10.21
C GLY A 438 -34.28 -32.50 10.44
N PRO A 439 -35.14 -31.63 11.04
CA PRO A 439 -34.85 -30.21 11.16
C PRO A 439 -34.28 -29.89 12.54
N GLU A 440 -32.99 -29.59 12.65
CA GLU A 440 -32.41 -29.00 13.86
C GLU A 440 -31.43 -27.86 13.54
N VAL A 441 -31.85 -26.67 13.98
CA VAL A 441 -31.10 -25.48 14.42
C VAL A 441 -29.58 -25.54 14.21
N SER A 442 -29.08 -24.92 13.13
CA SER A 442 -27.65 -24.74 12.91
C SER A 442 -27.16 -23.40 13.49
N SER A 443 -26.31 -23.51 14.51
CA SER A 443 -25.40 -22.46 14.95
C SER A 443 -24.54 -21.98 13.77
N THR A 444 -24.66 -20.72 13.39
CA THR A 444 -23.82 -20.06 12.38
C THR A 444 -22.42 -19.82 12.95
N ALA A 445 -21.54 -20.81 12.80
CA ALA A 445 -20.10 -20.58 12.74
C ALA A 445 -19.69 -20.65 11.25
N ASP A 446 -18.70 -19.83 10.89
CA ASP A 446 -17.97 -19.84 9.61
C ASP A 446 -18.59 -19.13 8.41
N LEU A 447 -18.63 -17.80 8.52
CA LEU A 447 -18.32 -16.88 7.42
C LEU A 447 -17.37 -15.77 7.94
N ARG A 448 -16.09 -16.12 8.22
CA ARG A 448 -15.00 -15.12 8.45
C ARG A 448 -14.54 -14.47 7.13
N GLY A 449 -15.49 -14.04 6.32
CA GLY A 449 -15.26 -13.34 5.06
C GLY A 449 -16.33 -12.28 4.89
N ARG A 450 -16.23 -11.17 5.64
CA ARG A 450 -17.08 -9.99 5.40
C ARG A 450 -16.76 -9.52 3.98
N LYS A 451 -17.72 -9.66 3.04
CA LYS A 451 -17.64 -9.10 1.69
C LYS A 451 -17.18 -7.65 1.76
N ARG A 452 -15.98 -7.37 1.24
CA ARG A 452 -15.41 -6.02 1.23
C ARG A 452 -16.01 -5.23 0.07
N PRO A 453 -16.13 -3.89 0.19
CA PRO A 453 -16.62 -3.06 -0.91
C PRO A 453 -15.70 -3.12 -2.14
N PHE A 454 -14.40 -3.38 -1.92
CA PHE A 454 -13.38 -3.46 -2.96
C PHE A 454 -12.50 -4.71 -2.75
N ASP A 455 -12.49 -5.63 -3.72
CA ASP A 455 -11.65 -6.86 -3.69
C ASP A 455 -10.20 -6.59 -4.17
N ALA A 456 -9.81 -5.31 -4.27
CA ALA A 456 -8.57 -4.89 -4.90
C ALA A 456 -7.32 -4.93 -4.00
N THR A 457 -7.49 -5.12 -2.68
CA THR A 457 -6.44 -4.87 -1.67
C THR A 457 -6.35 -5.99 -0.65
N PHE A 458 -5.16 -6.19 -0.07
CA PHE A 458 -4.89 -7.17 0.97
C PHE A 458 -5.72 -6.88 2.24
N ASP A 459 -6.15 -7.92 2.97
CA ASP A 459 -6.94 -7.74 4.21
C ASP A 459 -6.08 -7.34 5.41
N TRP A 460 -5.62 -6.09 5.43
CA TRP A 460 -4.81 -5.60 6.55
C TRP A 460 -5.54 -5.71 7.90
N PHE A 461 -6.88 -5.71 7.91
CA PHE A 461 -7.65 -5.76 9.16
C PHE A 461 -7.68 -7.17 9.73
N SER A 462 -7.92 -8.17 8.88
CA SER A 462 -7.89 -9.58 9.29
C SER A 462 -6.47 -10.03 9.63
N TRP A 463 -5.47 -9.55 8.89
CA TRP A 463 -4.05 -9.80 9.18
C TRP A 463 -3.63 -9.24 10.55
N ASP A 464 -3.98 -7.99 10.84
CA ASP A 464 -3.63 -7.37 12.12
C ASP A 464 -4.29 -8.08 13.31
N THR A 465 -5.55 -8.53 13.16
CA THR A 465 -6.28 -9.29 14.18
C THR A 465 -5.58 -10.62 14.52
N TYR A 466 -5.08 -11.35 13.51
CA TYR A 466 -4.36 -12.61 13.74
C TYR A 466 -3.10 -12.42 14.60
N TYR A 467 -2.32 -11.37 14.30
CA TYR A 467 -1.09 -11.12 15.04
C TYR A 467 -1.34 -10.50 16.42
N THR A 468 -2.46 -9.82 16.65
CA THR A 468 -2.84 -9.37 17.99
C THR A 468 -3.24 -10.54 18.88
N ASP A 469 -3.97 -11.53 18.34
CA ASP A 469 -4.37 -12.73 19.07
C ASP A 469 -3.17 -13.61 19.48
N MET A 470 -2.12 -13.71 18.64
CA MET A 470 -0.89 -14.46 18.95
C MET A 470 -0.07 -13.91 20.13
N HIS A 471 -0.29 -12.65 20.54
CA HIS A 471 0.38 -12.03 21.69
C HIS A 471 -0.44 -12.08 22.98
N SER A 472 -1.65 -12.64 22.93
CA SER A 472 -2.55 -12.75 24.09
C SER A 472 -2.47 -14.09 24.82
N HIS A 473 -1.48 -14.93 24.49
CA HIS A 473 -1.26 -16.25 25.08
C HIS A 473 0.15 -16.41 25.66
#